data_AF-A0A8X6UW83-F1
#
_entry.id   AF-A0A8X6UW83-F1
#
_cell.length_a   1.000
_cell.length_b   1.000
_cell.length_c   1.000
_cell.angle_alpha   90.00
_cell.angle_beta   90.00
_cell.angle_gamma   90.00
#
_symmetry.space_group_name_H-M   'P 1'
#
loop_
_entity.id
_entity.type
_entity.pdbx_description
1 polymer ?
#
loop_
_entity_poly.entity_id
_entity_poly.type
_entity_poly.pdbx_seq_one_letter_code
_entity_poly.pdbx_strand_id
1 'polypeptide(L)'
;MLMKRRVRHKLTHALKHPMISDLFPARDVATVVTSRPMATDTFSIEDRISENDIHAKLSIHTVDEFYRRNQYVVKQCFVEKVIGNGKVNDNGLLSFLTEVPSFFNAQFPLTYPIIAPLYSDIDTRGVGRIYYRETQSAELLERATRDLRSHFSNAGSFQPRSLFIATWDEVGYYERGTDKVNTVQVIIATDGEDSFAYFLYPSNGVQWIQSQGKNPNLPDARAQAGFMSGDGRLYTLRGSGTEQARNFDRMSNAKKAGMWLFHIGRLAGPDGNVMPPDLESFDGSEDRPDGQSISTCADTLLPCPPHSTCVDNPDRSGFCCVCKENYFGNGRNCVEKNSPQRMNGKVSGHINDIQLQDADLHAYIVTEDGRTYTAVSRVPPSIGSDLQVLTPLGGIVGWLFAVSRSGAPNGFTITGGAFNRTVEVDFPQSGHHVYIEESFLGPDVFNYMRVQVKLRGSVPSVPVGSKIEVPDYEEEYTRVSPGMIRSRASRSYRLEGNNLEVPFTLDQTITYSECNTHMSSTRLKVARNFIVYDPQEQIVRYAMTNKISPLSGNFHKARMFYTADLS
;
A
#
# COMPACT_ATOMS: atom_id res chain seq x y z
N MET A 1 -32.49 -46.85 12.04
CA MET A 1 -33.54 -47.78 11.57
C MET A 1 -33.74 -47.54 10.07
N LEU A 2 -33.61 -48.61 9.27
CA LEU A 2 -33.87 -48.83 7.84
C LEU A 2 -34.25 -47.65 6.89
N MET A 3 -33.54 -47.41 5.78
CA MET A 3 -33.54 -48.09 4.46
C MET A 3 -34.78 -47.82 3.58
N LYS A 4 -34.56 -47.39 2.31
CA LYS A 4 -35.25 -47.72 1.03
C LYS A 4 -35.24 -46.52 0.05
N ARG A 5 -35.19 -46.63 -1.28
CA ARG A 5 -34.90 -47.70 -2.27
C ARG A 5 -34.84 -47.01 -3.66
N ARG A 6 -34.03 -47.56 -4.57
CA ARG A 6 -34.06 -47.35 -6.03
C ARG A 6 -35.40 -47.76 -6.66
N VAL A 7 -35.78 -47.15 -7.79
CA VAL A 7 -36.34 -47.85 -8.97
C VAL A 7 -35.92 -47.14 -10.28
N ARG A 8 -35.37 -47.93 -11.21
CA ARG A 8 -35.21 -47.64 -12.66
C ARG A 8 -36.41 -48.23 -13.40
N HIS A 9 -36.86 -47.61 -14.49
CA HIS A 9 -37.49 -48.31 -15.61
C HIS A 9 -37.04 -47.77 -16.97
N LYS A 10 -36.73 -48.72 -17.86
CA LYS A 10 -36.38 -48.66 -19.28
C LYS A 10 -37.57 -49.21 -20.08
N LEU A 11 -37.71 -48.82 -21.34
CA LEU A 11 -37.92 -49.63 -22.59
C LEU A 11 -38.40 -48.67 -23.70
N THR A 12 -37.66 -48.33 -24.77
CA THR A 12 -37.25 -49.05 -26.03
C THR A 12 -38.29 -49.13 -27.15
N HIS A 13 -37.98 -48.53 -28.31
CA HIS A 13 -37.88 -49.08 -29.70
C HIS A 13 -38.06 -47.93 -30.73
N ALA A 14 -37.54 -47.87 -31.97
CA ALA A 14 -36.43 -48.42 -32.75
C ALA A 14 -36.71 -48.11 -34.27
N LEU A 15 -35.65 -48.05 -35.10
CA LEU A 15 -35.59 -48.19 -36.59
C LEU A 15 -35.92 -46.92 -37.44
N LYS A 16 -35.28 -46.58 -38.57
CA LYS A 16 -34.42 -47.25 -39.57
C LYS A 16 -33.76 -46.19 -40.50
N HIS A 17 -32.56 -46.48 -41.04
CA HIS A 17 -31.85 -45.81 -42.16
C HIS A 17 -32.42 -46.26 -43.55
N PRO A 18 -32.17 -45.59 -44.72
CA PRO A 18 -30.87 -45.64 -45.45
C PRO A 18 -30.49 -44.40 -46.33
N MET A 19 -29.44 -44.59 -47.15
CA MET A 19 -28.43 -43.70 -47.79
C MET A 19 -28.77 -42.94 -49.11
N ILE A 20 -27.76 -42.16 -49.57
CA ILE A 20 -27.33 -41.74 -50.95
C ILE A 20 -27.53 -40.23 -51.22
N SER A 21 -26.67 -39.44 -51.90
CA SER A 21 -25.22 -39.35 -52.16
C SER A 21 -24.96 -37.97 -52.83
N ASP A 22 -23.71 -37.51 -52.75
CA ASP A 22 -22.96 -36.68 -53.72
C ASP A 22 -23.08 -35.14 -53.84
N LEU A 23 -21.87 -34.58 -54.06
CA LEU A 23 -21.46 -33.31 -54.67
C LEU A 23 -21.35 -32.08 -53.75
N PHE A 24 -20.12 -31.64 -53.46
CA PHE A 24 -19.51 -30.38 -53.98
C PHE A 24 -18.01 -30.28 -53.56
N PRO A 25 -17.16 -29.59 -54.35
CA PRO A 25 -15.72 -29.85 -54.44
C PRO A 25 -14.83 -28.96 -53.56
N ALA A 26 -13.55 -29.34 -53.51
CA ALA A 26 -12.46 -28.58 -52.92
C ALA A 26 -11.83 -27.58 -53.91
N ARG A 27 -11.23 -26.52 -53.30
CA ARG A 27 -10.28 -25.50 -53.81
C ARG A 27 -10.89 -24.26 -54.49
N ASP A 28 -10.72 -23.12 -53.82
CA ASP A 28 -9.76 -22.12 -54.32
C ASP A 28 -9.22 -21.23 -53.20
N VAL A 29 -7.93 -20.92 -53.35
CA VAL A 29 -7.08 -20.11 -52.47
C VAL A 29 -7.39 -18.65 -52.72
N ALA A 30 -7.88 -17.93 -51.70
CA ALA A 30 -7.96 -16.48 -51.71
C ALA A 30 -7.11 -15.93 -50.55
N THR A 31 -5.95 -15.40 -50.92
CA THR A 31 -5.04 -14.63 -50.09
C THR A 31 -5.78 -13.38 -49.60
N VAL A 32 -6.30 -13.41 -48.37
CA VAL A 32 -6.74 -12.20 -47.68
C VAL A 32 -5.50 -11.55 -47.11
N VAL A 33 -5.04 -10.49 -47.78
CA VAL A 33 -4.06 -9.54 -47.25
C VAL A 33 -4.72 -8.82 -46.08
N THR A 34 -4.55 -9.36 -44.88
CA THR A 34 -4.82 -8.60 -43.65
C THR A 34 -3.67 -7.62 -43.46
N SER A 35 -3.96 -6.34 -43.61
CA SER A 35 -3.09 -5.22 -43.25
C SER A 35 -2.50 -5.46 -41.85
N ARG A 36 -1.16 -5.50 -41.76
CA ARG A 36 -0.43 -5.49 -40.48
C ARG A 36 -0.92 -4.31 -39.63
N PRO A 37 -1.23 -4.48 -38.34
CA PRO A 37 -1.26 -3.35 -37.43
C PRO A 37 0.15 -2.73 -37.38
N MET A 38 0.23 -1.40 -37.35
CA MET A 38 1.49 -0.67 -37.18
C MET A 38 2.23 -1.24 -35.97
N ALA A 39 3.50 -1.61 -36.16
CA ALA A 39 4.40 -2.00 -35.08
C ALA A 39 4.45 -0.86 -34.06
N THR A 40 4.04 -1.12 -32.82
CA THR A 40 4.25 -0.18 -31.72
C THR A 40 5.73 -0.22 -31.34
N ASP A 41 6.43 0.91 -31.45
CA ASP A 41 7.88 1.04 -31.22
C ASP A 41 8.37 0.81 -29.76
N THR A 42 7.51 0.38 -28.84
CA THR A 42 7.76 0.25 -27.39
C THR A 42 7.45 -1.14 -26.88
N PHE A 43 8.26 -1.71 -25.97
CA PHE A 43 8.09 -3.10 -25.44
C PHE A 43 6.64 -3.40 -25.03
N SER A 44 6.10 -4.53 -25.47
CA SER A 44 4.77 -5.04 -25.13
C SER A 44 4.90 -6.44 -24.56
N ILE A 45 3.98 -6.85 -23.69
CA ILE A 45 3.93 -8.26 -23.23
C ILE A 45 3.63 -9.23 -24.37
N GLU A 46 3.08 -8.75 -25.48
CA GLU A 46 2.90 -9.51 -26.72
C GLU A 46 4.22 -9.85 -27.43
N ASP A 47 5.36 -9.30 -26.98
CA ASP A 47 6.69 -9.83 -27.29
C ASP A 47 6.96 -11.20 -26.60
N ARG A 48 5.88 -11.80 -26.04
CA ARG A 48 5.70 -13.23 -25.82
C ARG A 48 6.43 -14.02 -26.91
N ILE A 49 7.45 -14.74 -26.46
CA ILE A 49 7.73 -16.14 -26.79
C ILE A 49 7.05 -16.53 -28.11
N SER A 50 7.79 -16.43 -29.23
CA SER A 50 7.47 -17.21 -30.43
C SER A 50 7.08 -18.62 -29.98
N GLU A 51 5.98 -19.21 -30.46
CA GLU A 51 5.56 -20.57 -30.07
C GLU A 51 6.69 -21.61 -30.24
N ASN A 52 7.73 -21.30 -31.02
CA ASN A 52 8.93 -22.12 -31.19
C ASN A 52 9.98 -21.99 -30.06
N ASP A 53 9.84 -21.05 -29.11
CA ASP A 53 10.74 -20.83 -27.96
C ASP A 53 10.24 -21.47 -26.64
N ILE A 54 9.10 -22.19 -26.67
CA ILE A 54 8.37 -22.71 -25.49
C ILE A 54 9.14 -23.77 -24.66
N HIS A 55 10.37 -24.15 -25.06
CA HIS A 55 11.12 -25.23 -24.41
C HIS A 55 12.39 -24.82 -23.64
N ALA A 56 12.77 -23.54 -23.59
CA ALA A 56 14.01 -23.16 -22.90
C ALA A 56 13.79 -22.91 -21.39
N LYS A 57 13.73 -23.97 -20.59
CA LYS A 57 14.04 -23.88 -19.15
C LYS A 57 15.57 -23.78 -19.06
N LEU A 58 16.11 -22.57 -18.95
CA LEU A 58 17.56 -22.39 -18.81
C LEU A 58 18.01 -22.97 -17.46
N SER A 59 19.08 -23.75 -17.49
CA SER A 59 19.64 -24.34 -16.27
C SER A 59 20.18 -23.24 -15.35
N ILE A 60 20.30 -23.53 -14.06
CA ILE A 60 20.93 -22.63 -13.07
C ILE A 60 22.29 -22.10 -13.60
N HIS A 61 23.06 -22.92 -14.32
CA HIS A 61 24.35 -22.53 -14.88
C HIS A 61 24.30 -21.33 -15.84
N THR A 62 23.23 -21.17 -16.62
CA THR A 62 23.08 -20.07 -17.58
C THR A 62 22.69 -18.75 -16.93
N VAL A 63 21.88 -18.80 -15.86
CA VAL A 63 21.60 -17.63 -15.02
C VAL A 63 22.87 -17.22 -14.28
N ASP A 64 23.61 -18.20 -13.77
CA ASP A 64 24.90 -18.01 -13.14
C ASP A 64 25.94 -17.35 -14.08
N GLU A 65 25.90 -17.63 -15.38
CA GLU A 65 26.76 -17.00 -16.38
C GLU A 65 26.39 -15.53 -16.66
N PHE A 66 25.10 -15.21 -16.80
CA PHE A 66 24.64 -13.82 -16.95
C PHE A 66 25.13 -12.95 -15.79
N TYR A 67 24.93 -13.41 -14.55
CA TYR A 67 25.34 -12.67 -13.36
C TYR A 67 26.86 -12.62 -13.19
N ARG A 68 27.60 -13.66 -13.61
CA ARG A 68 29.07 -13.62 -13.63
C ARG A 68 29.62 -12.63 -14.66
N ARG A 69 29.02 -12.55 -15.86
CA ARG A 69 29.44 -11.60 -16.91
C ARG A 69 29.15 -10.15 -16.52
N ASN A 70 28.03 -9.91 -15.83
CA ASN A 70 27.59 -8.56 -15.45
C ASN A 70 27.90 -8.24 -13.97
N GLN A 71 28.80 -8.99 -13.35
CA GLN A 71 29.09 -8.93 -11.92
C GLN A 71 29.58 -7.55 -11.46
N TYR A 72 30.23 -6.77 -12.33
CA TYR A 72 30.81 -5.47 -11.99
C TYR A 72 29.81 -4.30 -11.97
N VAL A 73 28.71 -4.39 -12.72
CA VAL A 73 27.72 -3.31 -12.87
C VAL A 73 26.69 -3.33 -11.76
N VAL A 74 26.10 -4.51 -11.54
CA VAL A 74 25.21 -4.74 -10.39
C VAL A 74 25.99 -4.54 -9.09
N LYS A 75 27.31 -4.78 -9.09
CA LYS A 75 28.18 -4.46 -7.96
C LYS A 75 28.23 -2.96 -7.63
N GLN A 76 28.20 -2.07 -8.62
CA GLN A 76 28.54 -0.67 -8.39
C GLN A 76 27.39 0.15 -7.80
N CYS A 77 26.13 -0.23 -8.03
CA CYS A 77 24.97 0.49 -7.47
C CYS A 77 24.01 -0.37 -6.66
N PHE A 78 24.07 -1.69 -6.76
CA PHE A 78 23.24 -2.57 -5.95
C PHE A 78 24.02 -3.41 -4.94
N VAL A 79 25.32 -3.67 -5.09
CA VAL A 79 26.00 -4.63 -4.20
C VAL A 79 27.51 -4.41 -4.09
N GLU A 80 28.02 -3.80 -3.02
CA GLU A 80 29.49 -3.69 -2.80
C GLU A 80 30.21 -5.05 -2.66
N LYS A 81 29.49 -6.18 -2.53
CA LYS A 81 30.10 -7.51 -2.38
C LYS A 81 29.28 -8.68 -2.94
N VAL A 82 29.23 -8.85 -4.27
CA VAL A 82 28.75 -10.13 -4.88
C VAL A 82 29.88 -11.15 -4.96
N ILE A 83 29.76 -12.21 -4.17
CA ILE A 83 30.32 -13.55 -4.43
C ILE A 83 29.10 -14.47 -4.59
N GLY A 84 28.55 -14.63 -5.79
CA GLY A 84 27.41 -15.52 -6.01
C GLY A 84 26.61 -15.26 -7.29
N ASN A 85 25.86 -16.27 -7.71
CA ASN A 85 25.03 -16.27 -8.90
C ASN A 85 23.58 -15.87 -8.56
N GLY A 86 23.00 -14.86 -9.23
CA GLY A 86 21.62 -14.44 -8.95
C GLY A 86 20.58 -15.50 -9.32
N LYS A 87 19.37 -15.42 -8.74
CA LYS A 87 18.32 -16.45 -8.83
C LYS A 87 16.95 -15.82 -9.09
N VAL A 88 16.15 -16.49 -9.93
CA VAL A 88 14.73 -16.16 -10.14
C VAL A 88 13.92 -16.90 -9.09
N ASN A 89 13.12 -16.17 -8.32
CA ASN A 89 12.31 -16.74 -7.25
C ASN A 89 10.85 -16.93 -7.67
N ASP A 90 10.22 -17.97 -7.13
CA ASP A 90 8.81 -18.25 -7.41
C ASP A 90 7.88 -17.11 -6.97
N ASN A 91 8.24 -16.40 -5.90
CA ASN A 91 7.46 -15.34 -5.26
C ASN A 91 7.62 -13.95 -5.90
N GLY A 92 7.98 -13.87 -7.18
CA GLY A 92 7.92 -12.60 -7.92
C GLY A 92 9.09 -11.65 -7.68
N LEU A 93 10.28 -12.20 -7.42
CA LEU A 93 11.53 -11.44 -7.29
C LEU A 93 12.72 -12.10 -7.97
N LEU A 94 13.74 -11.29 -8.26
CA LEU A 94 15.10 -11.71 -8.55
C LEU A 94 15.95 -11.44 -7.31
N SER A 95 16.71 -12.41 -6.82
CA SER A 95 17.65 -12.22 -5.73
C SER A 95 19.09 -12.30 -6.22
N PHE A 96 19.94 -11.49 -5.59
CA PHE A 96 21.36 -11.44 -5.85
C PHE A 96 22.06 -11.97 -4.59
N LEU A 97 23.22 -12.59 -4.70
CA LEU A 97 23.92 -13.35 -3.63
C LEU A 97 23.40 -14.76 -3.37
N THR A 98 22.16 -14.91 -2.91
CA THR A 98 21.59 -16.21 -2.50
C THR A 98 20.16 -16.36 -2.96
N GLU A 99 19.73 -17.61 -3.10
CA GLU A 99 18.33 -17.94 -3.27
C GLU A 99 17.53 -17.54 -2.02
N VAL A 100 16.37 -16.93 -2.24
CA VAL A 100 15.37 -16.69 -1.19
C VAL A 100 14.49 -17.94 -1.12
N PRO A 101 14.62 -18.80 -0.09
CA PRO A 101 14.07 -20.16 -0.13
C PRO A 101 12.53 -20.21 -0.03
N SER A 102 11.90 -19.16 0.48
CA SER A 102 10.46 -19.11 0.71
C SER A 102 9.93 -17.69 0.78
N PHE A 103 8.63 -17.51 0.62
CA PHE A 103 7.95 -16.25 0.92
C PHE A 103 8.11 -15.89 2.40
N PHE A 104 8.79 -14.77 2.65
CA PHE A 104 8.81 -14.06 3.93
C PHE A 104 7.61 -13.12 4.00
N ASN A 105 6.73 -13.39 4.96
CA ASN A 105 5.57 -12.55 5.23
C ASN A 105 5.98 -11.27 6.00
N ALA A 106 6.62 -10.33 5.30
CA ALA A 106 7.20 -9.11 5.87
C ALA A 106 7.12 -7.92 4.91
N GLN A 107 7.05 -6.71 5.48
CA GLN A 107 7.25 -5.47 4.74
C GLN A 107 8.74 -5.30 4.40
N PHE A 108 9.04 -4.72 3.23
CA PHE A 108 10.38 -4.27 2.90
C PHE A 108 10.92 -3.28 3.96
N PRO A 109 12.23 -3.33 4.26
CA PRO A 109 13.26 -4.07 3.54
C PRO A 109 13.40 -5.55 3.95
N LEU A 110 13.75 -6.41 2.99
CA LEU A 110 14.32 -7.74 3.24
C LEU A 110 15.85 -7.63 3.36
N THR A 111 16.48 -8.59 4.03
CA THR A 111 17.95 -8.62 4.23
C THR A 111 18.74 -9.05 2.98
N TYR A 112 18.10 -9.04 1.80
CA TYR A 112 18.68 -9.52 0.55
C TYR A 112 18.63 -8.43 -0.52
N PRO A 113 19.69 -8.28 -1.33
CA PRO A 113 19.60 -7.47 -2.53
C PRO A 113 18.64 -8.13 -3.51
N ILE A 114 17.59 -7.42 -3.91
CA ILE A 114 16.56 -7.94 -4.80
C ILE A 114 16.08 -6.90 -5.81
N ILE A 115 15.56 -7.41 -6.91
CA ILE A 115 14.69 -6.69 -7.84
C ILE A 115 13.35 -7.41 -7.80
N ALA A 116 12.33 -6.78 -7.24
CA ALA A 116 11.01 -7.36 -7.04
C ALA A 116 10.00 -6.62 -7.93
N PRO A 117 9.66 -7.16 -9.12
CA PRO A 117 8.55 -6.62 -9.88
C PRO A 117 7.21 -6.86 -9.17
N LEU A 118 7.00 -7.99 -8.50
CA LEU A 118 5.77 -8.22 -7.72
C LEU A 118 5.97 -9.29 -6.64
N TYR A 119 6.65 -8.93 -5.55
CA TYR A 119 6.91 -9.85 -4.46
C TYR A 119 5.62 -10.21 -3.71
N SER A 120 5.21 -11.48 -3.75
CA SER A 120 3.96 -12.00 -3.18
C SER A 120 3.99 -13.52 -3.01
N ASP A 121 3.12 -14.11 -2.18
CA ASP A 121 3.08 -15.57 -1.93
C ASP A 121 2.46 -16.34 -3.11
N ILE A 122 3.26 -16.48 -4.17
CA ILE A 122 2.88 -17.13 -5.44
C ILE A 122 2.93 -18.66 -5.27
N ASP A 123 1.93 -19.34 -5.82
CA ASP A 123 1.86 -20.79 -5.84
C ASP A 123 1.57 -21.35 -7.24
N THR A 124 2.63 -21.75 -7.93
CA THR A 124 2.56 -22.33 -9.29
C THR A 124 2.09 -23.78 -9.31
N ARG A 125 1.86 -24.42 -8.15
CA ARG A 125 1.35 -25.81 -8.08
C ARG A 125 -0.13 -25.90 -8.46
N GLY A 126 -0.84 -24.77 -8.42
CA GLY A 126 -2.22 -24.64 -8.90
C GLY A 126 -2.28 -24.24 -10.36
N VAL A 127 -1.76 -23.05 -10.68
CA VAL A 127 -1.80 -22.45 -12.03
C VAL A 127 -0.58 -21.56 -12.27
N GLY A 128 -0.28 -21.34 -13.56
CA GLY A 128 0.77 -20.43 -14.00
C GLY A 128 2.16 -21.05 -14.07
N ARG A 129 3.08 -20.34 -14.72
CA ARG A 129 4.44 -20.79 -14.94
C ARG A 129 5.42 -19.62 -14.88
N ILE A 130 6.67 -19.93 -14.59
CA ILE A 130 7.75 -18.96 -14.54
C ILE A 130 8.76 -19.29 -15.63
N TYR A 131 9.06 -18.29 -16.44
CA TYR A 131 10.01 -18.37 -17.55
C TYR A 131 11.12 -17.36 -17.32
N TYR A 132 12.34 -17.69 -17.71
CA TYR A 132 13.42 -16.72 -17.73
C TYR A 132 14.45 -17.07 -18.81
N ARG A 133 15.05 -16.04 -19.40
CA ARG A 133 16.09 -16.19 -20.42
C ARG A 133 17.02 -15.00 -20.50
N GLU A 134 18.24 -15.25 -20.96
CA GLU A 134 19.13 -14.21 -21.48
C GLU A 134 19.00 -14.20 -23.01
N THR A 135 19.00 -13.02 -23.63
CA THR A 135 18.96 -12.88 -25.08
C THR A 135 19.88 -11.77 -25.58
N GLN A 136 20.46 -12.01 -26.75
CA GLN A 136 21.28 -11.05 -27.51
C GLN A 136 20.65 -10.75 -28.88
N SER A 137 19.33 -10.98 -29.01
CA SER A 137 18.60 -10.68 -30.25
C SER A 137 18.77 -9.22 -30.64
N ALA A 138 19.31 -8.97 -31.84
CA ALA A 138 19.57 -7.62 -32.33
C ALA A 138 18.30 -6.75 -32.33
N GLU A 139 17.15 -7.31 -32.73
CA GLU A 139 15.86 -6.62 -32.73
C GLU A 139 15.44 -6.14 -31.33
N LEU A 140 15.57 -7.02 -30.32
CA LEU A 140 15.20 -6.68 -28.95
C LEU A 140 16.18 -5.68 -28.33
N LEU A 141 17.49 -5.81 -28.64
CA LEU A 141 18.51 -4.88 -28.17
C LEU A 141 18.31 -3.48 -28.78
N GLU A 142 18.03 -3.39 -30.08
CA GLU A 142 17.75 -2.11 -30.75
C GLU A 142 16.49 -1.43 -30.19
N ARG A 143 15.44 -2.20 -29.89
CA ARG A 143 14.24 -1.66 -29.25
C ARG A 143 14.54 -1.13 -27.85
N ALA A 144 15.30 -1.87 -27.04
CA ALA A 144 15.72 -1.42 -25.72
C ALA A 144 16.57 -0.14 -25.81
N THR A 145 17.49 -0.06 -26.77
CA THR A 145 18.26 1.16 -27.02
C THR A 145 17.35 2.36 -27.29
N ARG A 146 16.39 2.23 -28.22
CA ARG A 146 15.49 3.34 -28.58
C ARG A 146 14.65 3.78 -27.39
N ASP A 147 14.06 2.82 -26.69
CA ASP A 147 13.15 3.08 -25.58
C ASP A 147 13.88 3.70 -24.38
N LEU A 148 15.08 3.24 -24.03
CA LEU A 148 15.86 3.85 -22.94
C LEU A 148 16.33 5.26 -23.30
N ARG A 149 16.80 5.48 -24.53
CA ARG A 149 17.24 6.81 -25.00
C ARG A 149 16.11 7.84 -25.05
N SER A 150 14.87 7.41 -25.24
CA SER A 150 13.72 8.34 -25.20
C SER A 150 13.30 8.72 -23.78
N HIS A 151 13.73 7.97 -22.76
CA HIS A 151 13.31 8.15 -21.37
C HIS A 151 14.41 8.65 -20.43
N PHE A 152 15.69 8.43 -20.78
CA PHE A 152 16.82 8.71 -19.90
C PHE A 152 17.88 9.59 -20.56
N SER A 153 18.24 10.70 -19.91
CA SER A 153 19.18 11.70 -20.45
C SER A 153 20.60 11.15 -20.52
N ASN A 154 20.93 10.27 -19.56
CA ASN A 154 22.20 9.57 -19.48
C ASN A 154 22.28 8.31 -20.35
N ALA A 155 21.19 7.89 -21.01
CA ALA A 155 21.19 6.72 -21.90
C ALA A 155 21.69 7.02 -23.32
N GLY A 156 22.08 8.26 -23.64
CA GLY A 156 22.48 8.67 -24.99
C GLY A 156 23.56 7.79 -25.63
N SER A 157 24.54 7.33 -24.86
CA SER A 157 25.59 6.39 -25.29
C SER A 157 25.32 4.93 -24.93
N PHE A 158 24.26 4.64 -24.17
CA PHE A 158 23.94 3.28 -23.75
C PHE A 158 23.57 2.42 -24.95
N GLN A 159 24.13 1.21 -25.02
CA GLN A 159 23.83 0.22 -26.04
C GLN A 159 23.86 -1.17 -25.39
N PRO A 160 22.70 -1.75 -25.04
CA PRO A 160 22.66 -3.03 -24.37
C PRO A 160 23.31 -4.11 -25.24
N ARG A 161 24.10 -4.97 -24.61
CA ARG A 161 24.70 -6.17 -25.20
C ARG A 161 23.89 -7.42 -24.88
N SER A 162 23.09 -7.37 -23.82
CA SER A 162 22.27 -8.48 -23.36
C SER A 162 21.03 -7.98 -22.64
N LEU A 163 19.93 -8.73 -22.78
CA LEU A 163 18.72 -8.59 -21.98
C LEU A 163 18.49 -9.87 -21.18
N PHE A 164 18.33 -9.74 -19.87
CA PHE A 164 17.79 -10.81 -19.04
C PHE A 164 16.30 -10.56 -18.82
N ILE A 165 15.47 -11.55 -19.15
CA ILE A 165 14.02 -11.46 -19.08
C ILE A 165 13.53 -12.56 -18.14
N ALA A 166 12.72 -12.21 -17.14
CA ALA A 166 11.99 -13.17 -16.32
C ALA A 166 10.49 -12.83 -16.30
N THR A 167 9.63 -13.83 -16.43
CA THR A 167 8.18 -13.68 -16.53
C THR A 167 7.50 -14.66 -15.60
N TRP A 168 6.65 -14.15 -14.73
CA TRP A 168 5.65 -14.92 -13.98
C TRP A 168 4.36 -14.80 -14.78
N ASP A 169 3.93 -15.87 -15.44
CA ASP A 169 2.80 -15.88 -16.36
C ASP A 169 1.62 -16.62 -15.74
N GLU A 170 0.51 -15.90 -15.57
CA GLU A 170 -0.75 -16.38 -15.02
C GLU A 170 -0.60 -17.13 -13.68
N VAL A 171 0.27 -16.62 -12.80
CA VAL A 171 0.58 -17.26 -11.52
C VAL A 171 -0.52 -17.04 -10.48
N GLY A 172 -0.90 -18.13 -9.82
CA GLY A 172 -1.87 -18.14 -8.74
C GLY A 172 -1.29 -17.75 -7.38
N TYR A 173 -2.17 -17.58 -6.39
CA TYR A 173 -1.81 -17.28 -5.00
C TYR A 173 -1.84 -18.54 -4.13
N TYR A 174 -1.08 -18.55 -3.04
CA TYR A 174 -1.13 -19.64 -2.07
C TYR A 174 -2.51 -19.73 -1.36
N GLU A 175 -3.11 -20.90 -1.16
CA GLU A 175 -2.63 -22.28 -1.39
C GLU A 175 -3.31 -22.90 -2.63
N ARG A 176 -2.62 -22.87 -3.79
CA ARG A 176 -3.15 -23.34 -5.09
C ARG A 176 -4.40 -22.60 -5.56
N GLY A 177 -4.52 -21.31 -5.25
CA GLY A 177 -5.60 -20.45 -5.74
C GLY A 177 -5.50 -20.27 -7.26
N THR A 178 -6.63 -20.46 -7.96
CA THR A 178 -6.68 -20.43 -9.44
C THR A 178 -7.75 -19.52 -10.02
N ASP A 179 -8.59 -18.90 -9.19
CA ASP A 179 -9.68 -18.01 -9.63
C ASP A 179 -9.18 -16.62 -10.06
N LYS A 180 -7.97 -16.24 -9.64
CA LYS A 180 -7.29 -15.00 -10.00
C LYS A 180 -5.83 -15.31 -10.28
N VAL A 181 -5.28 -14.64 -11.28
CA VAL A 181 -3.89 -14.85 -11.71
C VAL A 181 -3.17 -13.53 -11.91
N ASN A 182 -1.86 -13.54 -11.68
CA ASN A 182 -1.00 -12.41 -11.98
C ASN A 182 -0.07 -12.75 -13.15
N THR A 183 0.15 -11.80 -14.05
CA THR A 183 1.19 -11.84 -15.07
C THR A 183 2.09 -10.62 -14.92
N VAL A 184 3.38 -10.85 -14.75
CA VAL A 184 4.38 -9.78 -14.60
C VAL A 184 5.70 -10.20 -15.23
N GLN A 185 6.37 -9.26 -15.89
CA GLN A 185 7.67 -9.47 -16.51
C GLN A 185 8.68 -8.43 -16.02
N VAL A 186 9.91 -8.88 -15.74
CA VAL A 186 11.07 -8.03 -15.51
C VAL A 186 12.06 -8.21 -16.64
N ILE A 187 12.61 -7.09 -17.13
CA ILE A 187 13.71 -7.08 -18.10
C ILE A 187 14.87 -6.29 -17.50
N ILE A 188 16.07 -6.87 -17.50
CA ILE A 188 17.31 -6.17 -17.17
C ILE A 188 18.10 -5.99 -18.46
N ALA A 189 18.24 -4.75 -18.92
CA ALA A 189 19.07 -4.39 -20.06
C ALA A 189 20.45 -3.96 -19.57
N THR A 190 21.52 -4.54 -20.12
CA THR A 190 22.89 -4.19 -19.71
C THR A 190 23.84 -4.21 -20.89
N ASP A 191 24.82 -3.31 -20.88
CA ASP A 191 25.95 -3.27 -21.79
C ASP A 191 27.24 -3.87 -21.17
N GLY A 192 27.15 -4.33 -19.91
CA GLY A 192 28.27 -4.84 -19.12
C GLY A 192 28.99 -3.77 -18.28
N GLU A 193 28.64 -2.49 -18.41
CA GLU A 193 29.11 -1.38 -17.55
C GLU A 193 27.96 -0.63 -16.84
N ASP A 194 26.79 -0.56 -17.46
CA ASP A 194 25.58 0.08 -16.95
C ASP A 194 24.34 -0.84 -17.11
N SER A 195 23.25 -0.52 -16.41
CA SER A 195 22.06 -1.37 -16.37
C SER A 195 20.75 -0.60 -16.15
N PHE A 196 19.70 -1.07 -16.82
CA PHE A 196 18.35 -0.56 -16.71
C PHE A 196 17.37 -1.72 -16.45
N ALA A 197 16.28 -1.43 -15.75
CA ALA A 197 15.23 -2.39 -15.45
C ALA A 197 13.88 -1.93 -15.97
N TYR A 198 13.13 -2.88 -16.50
CA TYR A 198 11.73 -2.76 -16.88
C TYR A 198 10.91 -3.62 -15.93
N PHE A 199 9.83 -3.10 -15.37
CA PHE A 199 8.72 -3.91 -14.89
C PHE A 199 7.53 -3.72 -15.82
N LEU A 200 7.05 -4.81 -16.38
CA LEU A 200 5.96 -4.84 -17.34
C LEU A 200 4.79 -5.61 -16.75
N TYR A 201 3.63 -4.97 -16.74
CA TYR A 201 2.36 -5.52 -16.28
C TYR A 201 1.37 -5.41 -17.45
N PRO A 202 0.80 -6.52 -17.92
CA PRO A 202 -0.17 -6.47 -19.01
C PRO A 202 -1.48 -5.90 -18.47
N SER A 203 -2.31 -5.37 -19.35
CA SER A 203 -3.66 -4.95 -18.97
C SER A 203 -4.39 -6.09 -18.26
N ASN A 204 -4.95 -5.83 -17.08
CA ASN A 204 -5.57 -6.81 -16.19
C ASN A 204 -4.61 -7.93 -15.70
N GLY A 205 -3.30 -7.64 -15.67
CA GLY A 205 -2.26 -8.57 -15.26
C GLY A 205 -2.03 -8.65 -13.76
N VAL A 206 -2.62 -7.78 -12.94
CA VAL A 206 -2.53 -7.85 -11.47
C VAL A 206 -3.94 -8.02 -10.89
N GLN A 207 -4.39 -9.27 -10.75
CA GLN A 207 -5.73 -9.59 -10.28
C GLN A 207 -5.79 -9.83 -8.77
N TRP A 208 -4.66 -10.14 -8.15
CA TRP A 208 -4.54 -10.35 -6.71
C TRP A 208 -3.25 -9.72 -6.17
N ILE A 209 -3.29 -9.25 -4.93
CA ILE A 209 -2.11 -8.68 -4.25
C ILE A 209 -1.92 -9.25 -2.85
N GLN A 210 -2.78 -10.16 -2.40
CA GLN A 210 -2.69 -10.75 -1.06
C GLN A 210 -3.22 -12.17 -1.16
N SER A 211 -2.46 -13.12 -0.61
CA SER A 211 -2.81 -14.54 -0.52
C SER A 211 -3.71 -14.78 0.71
N GLN A 212 -4.21 -16.01 0.87
CA GLN A 212 -5.09 -16.38 2.00
C GLN A 212 -4.35 -16.53 3.35
N GLY A 213 -3.01 -16.46 3.36
CA GLY A 213 -2.24 -16.62 4.57
C GLY A 213 -1.83 -18.06 4.84
N LYS A 214 -0.56 -18.26 5.21
CA LYS A 214 -0.11 -19.52 5.86
C LYS A 214 -0.47 -19.60 7.34
N ASN A 215 -0.89 -18.47 7.93
CA ASN A 215 -1.25 -18.35 9.34
C ASN A 215 -2.69 -17.80 9.47
N PRO A 216 -3.61 -18.51 10.13
CA PRO A 216 -4.99 -18.03 10.30
C PRO A 216 -5.11 -16.75 11.13
N ASN A 217 -4.09 -16.39 11.90
CA ASN A 217 -4.10 -15.24 12.81
C ASN A 217 -3.37 -14.00 12.27
N LEU A 218 -2.68 -14.12 11.12
CA LEU A 218 -1.92 -13.02 10.52
C LEU A 218 -2.15 -13.03 9.00
N PRO A 219 -2.71 -11.96 8.42
CA PRO A 219 -2.85 -11.88 6.97
C PRO A 219 -1.47 -11.89 6.30
N ASP A 220 -1.40 -12.39 5.06
CA ASP A 220 -0.19 -12.22 4.26
C ASP A 220 0.05 -10.73 3.95
N ALA A 221 1.29 -10.35 3.79
CA ALA A 221 1.66 -9.03 3.33
C ALA A 221 1.13 -8.83 1.90
N ARG A 222 0.58 -7.65 1.65
CA ARG A 222 0.25 -7.22 0.30
C ARG A 222 1.49 -7.23 -0.59
N ALA A 223 1.26 -7.42 -1.89
CA ALA A 223 2.29 -7.49 -2.90
C ALA A 223 3.12 -6.21 -2.93
N GLN A 224 4.44 -6.37 -2.97
CA GLN A 224 5.39 -5.28 -2.94
C GLN A 224 6.23 -5.29 -4.22
N ALA A 225 6.42 -4.12 -4.81
CA ALA A 225 7.31 -3.92 -5.94
C ALA A 225 8.39 -2.89 -5.61
N GLY A 226 9.63 -3.16 -6.03
CA GLY A 226 10.76 -2.30 -5.76
C GLY A 226 12.12 -2.96 -5.90
N PHE A 227 13.10 -2.30 -5.31
CA PHE A 227 14.51 -2.56 -5.43
C PHE A 227 15.15 -2.46 -4.06
N MET A 228 16.02 -3.43 -3.73
CA MET A 228 16.87 -3.36 -2.55
C MET A 228 18.30 -3.66 -2.95
N SER A 229 19.19 -2.77 -2.57
CA SER A 229 20.62 -2.97 -2.68
C SER A 229 21.15 -3.73 -1.46
N GLY A 230 22.29 -4.39 -1.62
CA GLY A 230 23.01 -5.13 -0.59
C GLY A 230 23.65 -4.22 0.46
N ASP A 231 23.69 -2.90 0.23
CA ASP A 231 24.04 -1.89 1.23
C ASP A 231 22.82 -1.35 2.01
N GLY A 232 21.62 -1.87 1.72
CA GLY A 232 20.39 -1.58 2.47
C GLY A 232 19.53 -0.43 1.92
N ARG A 233 19.91 0.20 0.81
CA ARG A 233 19.08 1.23 0.17
C ARG A 233 17.85 0.58 -0.49
N LEU A 234 16.70 1.21 -0.29
CA LEU A 234 15.39 0.75 -0.74
C LEU A 234 14.78 1.76 -1.70
N TYR A 235 14.21 1.28 -2.80
CA TYR A 235 13.32 2.05 -3.66
C TYR A 235 12.04 1.25 -3.87
N THR A 236 10.88 1.85 -3.63
CA THR A 236 9.58 1.19 -3.83
C THR A 236 8.79 1.86 -4.93
N LEU A 237 8.06 1.07 -5.70
CA LEU A 237 7.12 1.63 -6.67
C LEU A 237 6.00 2.37 -5.93
N ARG A 238 5.49 3.45 -6.54
CA ARG A 238 4.32 4.15 -6.03
C ARG A 238 3.13 3.18 -5.89
N GLY A 239 2.64 2.99 -4.68
CA GLY A 239 1.53 2.07 -4.39
C GLY A 239 1.96 0.65 -3.99
N SER A 240 3.26 0.35 -4.00
CA SER A 240 3.83 -0.89 -3.48
C SER A 240 3.36 -1.15 -2.04
N GLY A 241 2.89 -2.38 -1.77
CA GLY A 241 2.39 -2.75 -0.44
C GLY A 241 1.01 -2.18 -0.08
N THR A 242 0.34 -1.49 -1.01
CA THR A 242 -0.99 -0.89 -0.79
C THR A 242 -2.02 -1.46 -1.77
N GLU A 243 -3.30 -1.09 -1.64
CA GLU A 243 -4.32 -1.46 -2.64
C GLU A 243 -4.03 -0.92 -4.05
N GLN A 244 -3.19 0.10 -4.18
CA GLN A 244 -2.79 0.64 -5.48
C GLN A 244 -1.89 -0.30 -6.28
N ALA A 245 -1.28 -1.31 -5.65
CA ALA A 245 -0.49 -2.31 -6.37
C ALA A 245 -1.32 -3.06 -7.44
N ARG A 246 -2.65 -3.15 -7.28
CA ARG A 246 -3.54 -3.72 -8.30
C ARG A 246 -3.63 -2.90 -9.59
N ASN A 247 -3.23 -1.63 -9.52
CA ASN A 247 -3.24 -0.71 -10.65
C ASN A 247 -1.86 -0.60 -11.32
N PHE A 248 -0.89 -1.46 -11.02
CA PHE A 248 0.43 -1.43 -11.67
C PHE A 248 0.38 -1.64 -13.19
N ASP A 249 -0.67 -2.30 -13.69
CA ASP A 249 -1.00 -2.45 -15.12
C ASP A 249 -1.58 -1.19 -15.77
N ARG A 250 -2.04 -0.23 -14.97
CA ARG A 250 -2.67 1.03 -15.42
C ARG A 250 -1.77 2.24 -15.17
N MET A 251 -1.01 2.20 -14.08
CA MET A 251 -0.01 3.19 -13.72
C MET A 251 1.31 2.95 -14.46
N SER A 252 2.15 3.97 -14.51
CA SER A 252 3.44 3.96 -15.20
C SER A 252 4.30 5.13 -14.75
N ASN A 253 5.64 5.01 -14.88
CA ASN A 253 6.58 6.14 -14.85
C ASN A 253 7.19 6.44 -16.23
N ALA A 254 6.67 5.83 -17.29
CA ALA A 254 7.19 5.88 -18.66
C ALA A 254 6.07 6.09 -19.71
N LYS A 255 5.01 6.82 -19.32
CA LYS A 255 3.84 7.21 -20.14
C LYS A 255 3.04 6.08 -20.82
N LYS A 256 3.42 4.82 -20.61
CA LYS A 256 2.73 3.65 -21.15
C LYS A 256 2.20 2.81 -19.99
N ALA A 257 0.88 2.71 -19.87
CA ALA A 257 0.22 1.92 -18.83
C ALA A 257 0.86 0.54 -18.69
N GLY A 258 1.21 0.16 -17.46
CA GLY A 258 1.85 -1.13 -17.20
C GLY A 258 3.35 -1.17 -17.41
N MET A 259 3.97 -0.10 -17.93
CA MET A 259 5.42 -0.03 -18.15
C MET A 259 6.09 0.82 -17.08
N TRP A 260 7.07 0.26 -16.40
CA TRP A 260 7.88 0.95 -15.41
C TRP A 260 9.36 0.80 -15.73
N LEU A 261 10.07 1.91 -15.89
CA LEU A 261 11.48 1.96 -16.27
C LEU A 261 12.34 2.51 -15.15
N PHE A 262 13.54 1.99 -15.01
CA PHE A 262 14.47 2.39 -13.97
C PHE A 262 15.91 2.28 -14.46
N HIS A 263 16.73 3.29 -14.19
CA HIS A 263 18.18 3.18 -14.26
C HIS A 263 18.70 2.63 -12.92
N ILE A 264 19.40 1.50 -12.99
CA ILE A 264 19.80 0.69 -11.82
C ILE A 264 21.29 0.34 -11.82
N GLY A 265 22.03 0.75 -12.86
CA GLY A 265 23.48 0.66 -12.94
C GLY A 265 24.12 1.91 -12.39
N ARG A 266 25.14 2.45 -13.07
CA ARG A 266 26.07 3.44 -12.50
C ARG A 266 25.44 4.82 -12.34
N LEU A 267 24.88 5.07 -11.16
CA LEU A 267 24.36 6.37 -10.76
C LEU A 267 25.47 7.26 -10.17
N ALA A 268 25.40 8.56 -10.43
CA ALA A 268 26.37 9.52 -9.92
C ALA A 268 26.15 9.81 -8.42
N GLY A 269 27.24 9.89 -7.66
CA GLY A 269 27.23 10.22 -6.24
C GLY A 269 27.13 8.99 -5.31
N PRO A 270 27.53 9.12 -4.03
CA PRO A 270 27.54 8.03 -3.07
C PRO A 270 26.14 7.50 -2.70
N ASP A 271 25.08 8.26 -2.98
CA ASP A 271 23.71 7.91 -2.60
C ASP A 271 22.85 7.33 -3.75
N GLY A 272 23.38 7.25 -4.98
CA GLY A 272 22.62 6.85 -6.17
C GLY A 272 22.15 5.39 -6.15
N ASN A 273 20.86 5.14 -5.90
CA ASN A 273 20.26 3.80 -5.79
C ASN A 273 19.52 3.38 -7.07
N VAL A 274 18.39 4.05 -7.34
CA VAL A 274 17.52 3.82 -8.51
C VAL A 274 17.06 5.17 -9.01
N MET A 275 17.13 5.38 -10.32
CA MET A 275 16.66 6.62 -10.95
C MET A 275 15.49 6.32 -11.91
N PRO A 276 14.32 6.93 -11.73
CA PRO A 276 13.24 6.87 -12.72
C PRO A 276 13.59 7.71 -13.98
N PRO A 277 12.81 7.61 -15.08
CA PRO A 277 13.01 8.41 -16.29
C PRO A 277 13.10 9.91 -16.02
N ASP A 278 14.06 10.60 -16.64
CA ASP A 278 14.34 12.03 -16.45
C ASP A 278 14.18 12.88 -17.74
N LEU A 279 14.16 12.26 -18.92
CA LEU A 279 13.76 12.95 -20.17
C LEU A 279 12.25 12.96 -20.26
N GLU A 280 11.68 14.16 -20.11
CA GLU A 280 10.25 14.49 -20.17
C GLU A 280 9.32 13.26 -20.01
N SER A 281 9.28 12.73 -18.79
CA SER A 281 8.11 12.03 -18.27
C SER A 281 7.43 12.98 -17.28
N PHE A 282 6.10 12.94 -17.25
CA PHE A 282 5.21 13.82 -16.48
C PHE A 282 5.82 14.40 -15.20
N ASP A 283 5.61 15.71 -15.01
CA ASP A 283 5.41 16.40 -13.74
C ASP A 283 5.66 15.52 -12.49
N GLY A 284 6.93 15.31 -12.19
CA GLY A 284 7.40 14.85 -10.89
C GLY A 284 7.40 15.99 -9.87
N SER A 285 6.79 17.15 -10.18
CA SER A 285 6.59 18.23 -9.25
C SER A 285 5.19 18.17 -8.64
N GLU A 286 5.06 17.36 -7.58
CA GLU A 286 4.33 17.83 -6.39
C GLU A 286 5.13 18.92 -5.64
N ASP A 287 5.95 19.71 -6.37
CA ASP A 287 6.68 20.84 -5.82
C ASP A 287 7.01 21.88 -6.90
N ARG A 288 5.99 22.34 -7.66
CA ARG A 288 6.05 23.66 -8.31
C ARG A 288 4.68 24.37 -8.26
N PRO A 289 4.63 25.60 -7.74
CA PRO A 289 3.50 26.48 -7.94
C PRO A 289 3.48 26.93 -9.40
N ASP A 290 2.29 26.99 -9.97
CA ASP A 290 1.94 27.58 -11.27
C ASP A 290 2.09 26.66 -12.51
N GLY A 291 0.96 26.08 -12.95
CA GLY A 291 0.78 25.61 -14.34
C GLY A 291 0.47 24.12 -14.59
N GLN A 292 -0.41 23.48 -13.81
CA GLN A 292 -0.81 22.07 -14.05
C GLN A 292 -1.92 21.92 -15.10
N SER A 293 -1.74 20.96 -16.01
CA SER A 293 -2.84 20.28 -16.68
C SER A 293 -3.68 19.55 -15.62
N ILE A 294 -4.85 20.09 -15.33
CA ILE A 294 -5.80 19.53 -14.36
C ILE A 294 -6.25 18.15 -14.87
N SER A 295 -5.78 17.07 -14.23
CA SER A 295 -6.19 15.71 -14.58
C SER A 295 -7.63 15.43 -14.12
N THR A 296 -8.43 14.83 -14.99
CA THR A 296 -9.79 14.36 -14.68
C THR A 296 -9.80 12.85 -14.43
N CYS A 297 -10.93 12.31 -14.00
CA CYS A 297 -11.15 10.87 -13.91
C CYS A 297 -10.99 10.15 -15.26
N ALA A 298 -11.24 10.83 -16.38
CA ALA A 298 -11.11 10.25 -17.71
C ALA A 298 -9.65 10.07 -18.13
N ASP A 299 -8.78 11.00 -17.73
CA ASP A 299 -7.41 11.11 -18.28
C ASP A 299 -6.31 10.87 -17.24
N THR A 300 -6.68 10.58 -15.98
CA THR A 300 -5.69 10.39 -14.92
C THR A 300 -4.85 9.12 -15.11
N LEU A 301 -3.53 9.27 -14.99
CA LEU A 301 -2.57 8.17 -14.91
C LEU A 301 -2.53 7.52 -13.50
N LEU A 302 -3.33 8.00 -12.56
CA LEU A 302 -3.34 7.60 -11.14
C LEU A 302 -4.73 7.17 -10.69
N PRO A 303 -5.21 6.02 -11.19
CA PRO A 303 -6.56 5.55 -10.90
C PRO A 303 -6.82 5.41 -9.40
N CYS A 304 -8.10 5.50 -9.05
CA CYS A 304 -8.54 5.19 -7.70
C CYS A 304 -8.35 3.69 -7.39
N PRO A 305 -8.08 3.33 -6.13
CA PRO A 305 -8.07 1.93 -5.71
C PRO A 305 -9.41 1.23 -5.99
N PRO A 306 -9.45 -0.12 -6.05
CA PRO A 306 -10.65 -0.87 -6.43
C PRO A 306 -11.88 -0.67 -5.53
N HIS A 307 -11.66 -0.31 -4.26
CA HIS A 307 -12.72 -0.08 -3.26
C HIS A 307 -13.19 1.37 -3.21
N SER A 308 -12.82 2.18 -4.21
CA SER A 308 -13.29 3.53 -4.40
C SER A 308 -13.71 3.80 -5.85
N THR A 309 -14.34 4.95 -6.03
CA THR A 309 -14.79 5.49 -7.31
C THR A 309 -14.12 6.84 -7.51
N CYS A 310 -13.72 7.12 -8.75
CA CYS A 310 -13.20 8.43 -9.13
C CYS A 310 -14.36 9.41 -9.33
N VAL A 311 -14.22 10.62 -8.79
CA VAL A 311 -15.18 11.72 -8.93
C VAL A 311 -14.43 13.00 -9.28
N ASP A 312 -14.75 13.62 -10.42
CA ASP A 312 -14.19 14.91 -10.79
C ASP A 312 -14.67 16.01 -9.83
N ASN A 313 -13.76 16.92 -9.48
CA ASN A 313 -14.09 18.03 -8.60
C ASN A 313 -15.01 19.03 -9.34
N PRO A 314 -16.09 19.52 -8.70
CA PRO A 314 -17.04 20.44 -9.36
C PRO A 314 -16.42 21.75 -9.84
N ASP A 315 -15.38 22.22 -9.16
CA ASP A 315 -14.61 23.42 -9.51
C ASP A 315 -13.56 23.17 -10.62
N ARG A 316 -13.53 21.94 -11.16
CA ARG A 316 -12.54 21.47 -12.12
C ARG A 316 -11.10 21.65 -11.61
N SER A 317 -10.87 21.52 -10.31
CA SER A 317 -9.51 21.53 -9.72
C SER A 317 -8.79 20.18 -9.84
N GLY A 318 -9.46 19.13 -10.31
CA GLY A 318 -8.91 17.79 -10.45
C GLY A 318 -9.97 16.73 -10.22
N PHE A 319 -9.58 15.61 -9.62
CA PHE A 319 -10.48 14.53 -9.21
C PHE A 319 -10.15 14.03 -7.80
N CYS A 320 -11.11 13.39 -7.17
CA CYS A 320 -10.97 12.67 -5.91
C CYS A 320 -11.40 11.22 -6.01
N CYS A 321 -10.88 10.42 -5.09
CA CYS A 321 -11.40 9.08 -4.86
C CYS A 321 -12.42 9.13 -3.72
N VAL A 322 -13.50 8.36 -3.85
CA VAL A 322 -14.54 8.22 -2.82
C VAL A 322 -14.76 6.73 -2.57
N CYS A 323 -14.68 6.29 -1.30
CA CYS A 323 -14.91 4.88 -0.98
C CYS A 323 -16.33 4.43 -1.35
N LYS A 324 -16.46 3.18 -1.81
CA LYS A 324 -17.75 2.56 -2.16
C LYS A 324 -18.63 2.34 -0.91
N GLU A 325 -19.92 2.05 -1.10
CA GLU A 325 -20.96 2.04 -0.05
C GLU A 325 -20.63 1.20 1.21
N ASN A 326 -19.94 0.07 1.06
CA ASN A 326 -19.56 -0.81 2.19
C ASN A 326 -18.21 -0.46 2.84
N TYR A 327 -17.57 0.62 2.40
CA TYR A 327 -16.26 1.06 2.85
C TYR A 327 -16.32 2.49 3.38
N PHE A 328 -15.33 2.88 4.16
CA PHE A 328 -15.10 4.27 4.57
C PHE A 328 -13.60 4.60 4.57
N GLY A 329 -13.29 5.89 4.47
CA GLY A 329 -11.93 6.39 4.28
C GLY A 329 -11.88 7.56 3.29
N ASN A 330 -10.68 8.00 2.94
CA ASN A 330 -10.46 9.15 2.05
C ASN A 330 -10.48 8.77 0.55
N GLY A 331 -10.96 7.58 0.21
CA GLY A 331 -10.98 7.05 -1.15
C GLY A 331 -9.66 6.46 -1.64
N ARG A 332 -8.51 6.95 -1.14
CA ARG A 332 -7.19 6.35 -1.42
C ARG A 332 -6.91 5.19 -0.47
N ASN A 333 -7.35 5.30 0.78
CA ASN A 333 -7.40 4.20 1.74
C ASN A 333 -8.86 3.96 2.11
N CYS A 334 -9.37 2.77 1.83
CA CYS A 334 -10.75 2.39 2.12
C CYS A 334 -10.74 1.11 2.96
N VAL A 335 -11.41 1.15 4.11
CA VAL A 335 -11.57 -0.02 4.98
C VAL A 335 -13.04 -0.42 5.02
N GLU A 336 -13.29 -1.72 5.10
CA GLU A 336 -14.65 -2.26 5.18
C GLU A 336 -15.33 -1.82 6.49
N LYS A 337 -16.60 -1.44 6.40
CA LYS A 337 -17.40 -1.06 7.57
C LYS A 337 -17.51 -2.25 8.52
N ASN A 338 -17.48 -1.98 9.83
CA ASN A 338 -17.55 -2.97 10.92
C ASN A 338 -16.37 -3.94 11.02
N SER A 339 -15.39 -3.86 10.10
CA SER A 339 -14.16 -4.65 10.20
C SER A 339 -13.25 -4.07 11.29
N PRO A 340 -12.78 -4.87 12.26
CA PRO A 340 -11.84 -4.41 13.28
C PRO A 340 -10.54 -3.90 12.66
N GLN A 341 -10.01 -2.81 13.21
CA GLN A 341 -8.75 -2.22 12.76
C GLN A 341 -7.67 -2.40 13.83
N ARG A 342 -6.41 -2.43 13.37
CA ARG A 342 -5.23 -2.50 14.24
C ARG A 342 -4.30 -1.35 13.94
N MET A 343 -3.61 -0.87 14.96
CA MET A 343 -2.57 0.14 14.85
C MET A 343 -1.34 -0.31 15.60
N ASN A 344 -0.17 -0.08 15.01
CA ASN A 344 1.13 -0.37 15.60
C ASN A 344 2.04 0.85 15.48
N GLY A 345 2.82 1.09 16.51
CA GLY A 345 3.74 2.22 16.53
C GLY A 345 4.83 2.12 17.59
N LYS A 346 5.72 3.10 17.56
CA LYS A 346 6.77 3.28 18.57
C LYS A 346 6.58 4.62 19.25
N VAL A 347 6.80 4.64 20.56
CA VAL A 347 6.80 5.84 21.40
C VAL A 347 8.20 6.05 21.94
N SER A 348 8.80 7.18 21.61
CA SER A 348 10.14 7.55 22.08
C SER A 348 10.17 8.99 22.58
N GLY A 349 11.20 9.33 23.35
CA GLY A 349 11.39 10.69 23.84
C GLY A 349 11.68 10.78 25.34
N HIS A 350 11.63 11.98 25.89
CA HIS A 350 11.97 12.27 27.28
C HIS A 350 10.76 12.87 28.00
N ILE A 351 10.35 12.25 29.10
CA ILE A 351 9.23 12.71 29.92
C ILE A 351 9.58 12.58 31.39
N ASN A 352 9.40 13.65 32.18
CA ASN A 352 9.86 13.72 33.59
C ASN A 352 11.33 13.29 33.75
N ASP A 353 12.20 13.75 32.84
CA ASP A 353 13.63 13.39 32.74
C ASP A 353 13.93 11.89 32.52
N ILE A 354 12.91 11.09 32.22
CA ILE A 354 13.02 9.66 31.92
C ILE A 354 12.97 9.47 30.40
N GLN A 355 14.01 8.82 29.86
CA GLN A 355 14.06 8.42 28.45
C GLN A 355 13.20 7.18 28.21
N LEU A 356 12.25 7.28 27.28
CA LEU A 356 11.55 6.15 26.69
C LEU A 356 12.27 5.70 25.42
N GLN A 357 12.78 4.47 25.39
CA GLN A 357 13.50 3.88 24.26
C GLN A 357 12.57 2.99 23.44
N ASP A 358 11.87 3.59 22.48
CA ASP A 358 10.98 2.91 21.54
C ASP A 358 9.97 1.97 22.20
N ALA A 359 9.22 2.45 23.19
CA ALA A 359 8.09 1.72 23.77
C ALA A 359 7.07 1.33 22.67
N ASP A 360 6.45 0.15 22.79
CA ASP A 360 5.49 -0.30 21.76
C ASP A 360 4.12 0.30 22.00
N LEU A 361 3.55 0.93 20.98
CA LEU A 361 2.14 1.30 20.93
C LEU A 361 1.37 0.30 20.08
N HIS A 362 0.34 -0.30 20.67
CA HIS A 362 -0.62 -1.15 19.96
C HIS A 362 -2.02 -0.64 20.21
N ALA A 363 -2.86 -0.60 19.16
CA ALA A 363 -4.28 -0.36 19.33
C ALA A 363 -5.14 -1.39 18.60
N TYR A 364 -6.24 -1.75 19.24
CA TYR A 364 -7.32 -2.55 18.67
C TYR A 364 -8.60 -1.72 18.64
N ILE A 365 -9.24 -1.67 17.48
CA ILE A 365 -10.38 -0.80 17.21
C ILE A 365 -11.57 -1.64 16.77
N VAL A 366 -12.70 -1.48 17.46
CA VAL A 366 -13.99 -2.04 17.05
C VAL A 366 -14.78 -0.92 16.37
N THR A 367 -14.73 -0.92 15.03
CA THR A 367 -15.30 0.18 14.21
C THR A 367 -16.82 0.25 14.27
N GLU A 368 -17.50 -0.87 14.56
CA GLU A 368 -18.96 -0.96 14.64
C GLU A 368 -19.56 -0.05 15.73
N ASP A 369 -18.93 0.00 16.91
CA ASP A 369 -19.44 0.76 18.06
C ASP A 369 -18.49 1.84 18.59
N GLY A 370 -17.33 2.01 17.96
CA GLY A 370 -16.39 3.10 18.21
C GLY A 370 -15.51 2.88 19.44
N ARG A 371 -15.42 1.64 19.93
CA ARG A 371 -14.49 1.27 21.01
C ARG A 371 -13.06 1.23 20.49
N THR A 372 -12.18 1.89 21.23
CA THR A 372 -10.75 1.86 20.99
C THR A 372 -10.04 1.39 22.25
N TYR A 373 -9.02 0.54 22.06
CA TYR A 373 -8.15 0.05 23.11
C TYR A 373 -6.72 0.33 22.66
N THR A 374 -6.05 1.29 23.28
CA THR A 374 -4.66 1.64 23.01
C THR A 374 -3.81 1.21 24.20
N ALA A 375 -2.68 0.57 23.96
CA ALA A 375 -1.74 0.16 24.97
C ALA A 375 -0.33 0.59 24.60
N VAL A 376 0.40 1.16 25.56
CA VAL A 376 1.83 1.49 25.43
C VAL A 376 2.60 0.61 26.42
N SER A 377 3.41 -0.30 25.89
CA SER A 377 4.15 -1.30 26.66
C SER A 377 5.66 -1.03 26.65
N ARG A 378 6.40 -1.72 27.53
CA ARG A 378 7.81 -1.42 27.86
C ARG A 378 7.96 -0.05 28.52
N VAL A 379 6.99 0.30 29.36
CA VAL A 379 6.96 1.53 30.14
C VAL A 379 7.52 1.27 31.55
N PRO A 380 8.64 1.89 31.94
CA PRO A 380 9.25 1.68 33.25
C PRO A 380 8.31 2.05 34.42
N PRO A 381 8.35 1.31 35.55
CA PRO A 381 7.56 1.63 36.74
C PRO A 381 7.81 3.02 37.31
N SER A 382 8.99 3.60 37.07
CA SER A 382 9.36 4.95 37.51
C SER A 382 8.54 6.08 36.87
N ILE A 383 7.87 5.81 35.75
CA ILE A 383 7.06 6.81 35.02
C ILE A 383 5.66 6.32 34.66
N GLY A 384 5.42 5.00 34.70
CA GLY A 384 4.19 4.43 34.14
C GLY A 384 2.90 4.91 34.80
N SER A 385 2.92 5.18 36.12
CA SER A 385 1.76 5.75 36.80
C SER A 385 1.43 7.15 36.28
N ASP A 386 2.45 7.97 36.02
CA ASP A 386 2.31 9.34 35.53
C ASP A 386 1.82 9.37 34.08
N LEU A 387 2.23 8.41 33.24
CA LEU A 387 1.79 8.33 31.84
C LEU A 387 0.28 8.15 31.68
N GLN A 388 -0.44 7.75 32.73
CA GLN A 388 -1.91 7.69 32.71
C GLN A 388 -2.52 9.03 32.27
N VAL A 389 -1.91 10.18 32.63
CA VAL A 389 -2.44 11.51 32.28
C VAL A 389 -2.24 11.90 30.81
N LEU A 390 -1.42 11.17 30.05
CA LEU A 390 -1.22 11.35 28.60
C LEU A 390 -2.37 10.76 27.78
N THR A 391 -3.60 11.13 28.14
CA THR A 391 -4.84 10.75 27.43
C THR A 391 -4.85 11.04 25.92
N PRO A 392 -4.11 12.04 25.37
CA PRO A 392 -4.09 12.29 23.93
C PRO A 392 -3.56 11.14 23.08
N LEU A 393 -2.76 10.23 23.65
CA LEU A 393 -2.24 9.04 22.97
C LEU A 393 -3.36 8.05 22.61
N GLY A 394 -4.36 7.91 23.50
CA GLY A 394 -5.56 7.11 23.22
C GLY A 394 -6.61 7.89 22.41
N GLY A 395 -6.76 9.18 22.70
CA GLY A 395 -7.82 10.02 22.13
C GLY A 395 -7.78 10.15 20.61
N ILE A 396 -6.60 10.21 20.01
CA ILE A 396 -6.46 10.35 18.55
C ILE A 396 -6.93 9.12 17.78
N VAL A 397 -6.73 7.92 18.34
CA VAL A 397 -7.28 6.69 17.79
C VAL A 397 -8.81 6.73 17.83
N GLY A 398 -9.36 7.29 18.91
CA GLY A 398 -10.79 7.55 19.05
C GLY A 398 -11.35 8.50 18.00
N TRP A 399 -10.66 9.61 17.71
CA TRP A 399 -11.04 10.54 16.64
C TRP A 399 -10.98 9.89 15.24
N LEU A 400 -9.92 9.12 14.97
CA LEU A 400 -9.73 8.45 13.69
C LEU A 400 -10.89 7.52 13.33
N PHE A 401 -11.34 6.71 14.29
CA PHE A 401 -12.32 5.66 14.06
C PHE A 401 -13.64 5.87 14.79
N ALA A 402 -13.96 7.11 15.15
CA ALA A 402 -15.24 7.45 15.76
C ALA A 402 -16.41 7.00 14.88
N VAL A 403 -17.48 6.50 15.51
CA VAL A 403 -18.70 6.15 14.80
C VAL A 403 -19.34 7.43 14.27
N SER A 404 -19.47 7.51 12.94
CA SER A 404 -20.13 8.62 12.26
C SER A 404 -21.61 8.69 12.63
N ARG A 405 -22.06 9.88 13.01
CA ARG A 405 -23.47 10.23 13.19
C ARG A 405 -23.84 11.32 12.20
N SER A 406 -25.01 11.19 11.57
CA SER A 406 -25.55 12.17 10.62
C SER A 406 -24.57 12.53 9.48
N GLY A 407 -23.77 11.55 9.03
CA GLY A 407 -22.81 11.74 7.93
C GLY A 407 -21.52 12.48 8.29
N ALA A 408 -21.27 12.75 9.58
CA ALA A 408 -20.02 13.41 9.98
C ALA A 408 -18.80 12.52 9.68
N PRO A 409 -17.80 13.01 8.95
CA PRO A 409 -16.57 12.28 8.69
C PRO A 409 -15.73 12.14 9.98
N ASN A 410 -15.30 10.93 10.30
CA ASN A 410 -14.27 10.68 11.32
C ASN A 410 -12.87 10.93 10.74
N GLY A 411 -11.84 10.93 11.59
CA GLY A 411 -10.48 11.24 11.15
C GLY A 411 -9.98 10.35 10.01
N PHE A 412 -10.34 9.06 9.98
CA PHE A 412 -9.92 8.15 8.92
C PHE A 412 -10.59 8.48 7.57
N THR A 413 -11.86 8.88 7.57
CA THR A 413 -12.55 9.37 6.37
C THR A 413 -11.87 10.62 5.78
N ILE A 414 -11.26 11.45 6.64
CA ILE A 414 -10.57 12.67 6.23
C ILE A 414 -9.18 12.36 5.68
N THR A 415 -8.38 11.62 6.44
CA THR A 415 -6.93 11.52 6.21
C THR A 415 -6.52 10.22 5.54
N GLY A 416 -7.41 9.21 5.49
CA GLY A 416 -7.03 7.84 5.15
C GLY A 416 -6.01 7.25 6.13
N GLY A 417 -5.89 7.86 7.32
CA GLY A 417 -4.94 7.49 8.36
C GLY A 417 -3.48 7.89 8.06
N ALA A 418 -3.23 8.77 7.08
CA ALA A 418 -1.92 9.37 6.82
C ALA A 418 -1.96 10.87 7.10
N PHE A 419 -1.28 11.31 8.16
CA PHE A 419 -1.27 12.71 8.62
C PHE A 419 -0.18 12.92 9.67
N ASN A 420 0.20 14.17 9.89
CA ASN A 420 1.03 14.56 11.03
C ASN A 420 0.18 15.29 12.06
N ARG A 421 0.52 15.12 13.34
CA ARG A 421 -0.16 15.78 14.45
C ARG A 421 0.85 16.32 15.45
N THR A 422 0.62 17.55 15.88
CA THR A 422 1.32 18.16 17.01
C THR A 422 0.32 18.46 18.11
N VAL A 423 0.71 18.23 19.36
CA VAL A 423 -0.12 18.47 20.54
C VAL A 423 0.72 19.13 21.62
N GLU A 424 0.19 20.19 22.21
CA GLU A 424 0.67 20.80 23.44
C GLU A 424 -0.35 20.52 24.54
N VAL A 425 0.12 20.04 25.68
CA VAL A 425 -0.71 19.81 26.87
C VAL A 425 -0.11 20.56 28.05
N ASP A 426 -0.91 21.42 28.64
CA ASP A 426 -0.54 22.22 29.81
C ASP A 426 -1.28 21.75 31.05
N PHE A 427 -0.56 21.67 32.16
CA PHE A 427 -1.09 21.41 33.50
C PHE A 427 -0.87 22.64 34.37
N PRO A 428 -1.78 23.63 34.35
CA PRO A 428 -1.53 24.96 34.92
C PRO A 428 -1.26 24.95 36.42
N GLN A 429 -1.86 24.00 37.16
CA GLN A 429 -1.73 23.91 38.61
C GLN A 429 -0.35 23.44 39.07
N SER A 430 0.34 22.65 38.27
CA SER A 430 1.67 22.09 38.58
C SER A 430 2.80 22.72 37.76
N GLY A 431 2.46 23.50 36.71
CA GLY A 431 3.44 24.06 35.78
C GLY A 431 4.05 23.02 34.83
N HIS A 432 3.47 21.82 34.73
CA HIS A 432 3.94 20.80 33.81
C HIS A 432 3.43 21.08 32.39
N HIS A 433 4.26 20.78 31.40
CA HIS A 433 3.96 20.96 29.99
C HIS A 433 4.58 19.81 29.19
N VAL A 434 3.81 19.25 28.26
CA VAL A 434 4.27 18.17 27.38
C VAL A 434 3.90 18.48 25.93
N TYR A 435 4.87 18.21 25.07
CA TYR A 435 4.75 18.31 23.62
C TYR A 435 4.80 16.91 23.00
N ILE A 436 3.85 16.63 22.11
CA ILE A 436 3.67 15.34 21.44
C ILE A 436 3.71 15.59 19.93
N GLU A 437 4.61 14.90 19.24
CA GLU A 437 4.63 14.84 17.77
C GLU A 437 4.28 13.43 17.32
N GLU A 438 3.31 13.31 16.42
CA GLU A 438 2.88 12.04 15.87
C GLU A 438 2.92 12.08 14.35
N SER A 439 3.51 11.06 13.74
CA SER A 439 3.49 10.85 12.29
C SER A 439 2.75 9.56 11.98
N PHE A 440 1.55 9.70 11.41
CA PHE A 440 0.72 8.59 10.96
C PHE A 440 1.04 8.32 9.49
N LEU A 441 1.51 7.11 9.20
CA LEU A 441 2.07 6.74 7.89
C LEU A 441 1.05 6.04 6.98
N GLY A 442 -0.21 5.95 7.40
CA GLY A 442 -1.21 5.15 6.71
C GLY A 442 -1.18 3.66 7.09
N PRO A 443 -1.95 2.83 6.37
CA PRO A 443 -1.92 1.38 6.51
C PRO A 443 -0.62 0.79 5.92
N ASP A 444 -0.06 -0.20 6.60
CA ASP A 444 1.06 -1.00 6.10
C ASP A 444 0.60 -2.14 5.16
N VAL A 445 1.55 -3.01 4.80
CA VAL A 445 1.32 -4.17 3.93
C VAL A 445 0.35 -5.19 4.52
N PHE A 446 0.12 -5.16 5.83
CA PHE A 446 -0.84 -6.01 6.54
C PHE A 446 -2.18 -5.30 6.77
N ASN A 447 -2.32 -4.08 6.26
CA ASN A 447 -3.44 -3.18 6.53
C ASN A 447 -3.51 -2.69 7.98
N TYR A 448 -2.40 -2.71 8.71
CA TYR A 448 -2.31 -2.16 10.06
C TYR A 448 -1.86 -0.70 9.99
N MET A 449 -2.55 0.17 10.73
CA MET A 449 -2.19 1.57 10.80
C MET A 449 -0.83 1.75 11.47
N ARG A 450 0.02 2.60 10.91
CA ARG A 450 1.36 2.87 11.45
C ARG A 450 1.44 4.28 12.03
N VAL A 451 2.02 4.39 13.23
CA VAL A 451 2.29 5.67 13.89
C VAL A 451 3.69 5.70 14.50
N GLN A 452 4.33 6.85 14.45
CA GLN A 452 5.53 7.17 15.22
C GLN A 452 5.21 8.31 16.18
N VAL A 453 5.55 8.16 17.46
CA VAL A 453 5.24 9.15 18.51
C VAL A 453 6.53 9.62 19.17
N LYS A 454 6.71 10.94 19.26
CA LYS A 454 7.80 11.58 20.02
C LYS A 454 7.22 12.41 21.17
N LEU A 455 7.73 12.18 22.37
CA LEU A 455 7.32 12.86 23.60
C LEU A 455 8.43 13.75 24.16
N ARG A 456 8.09 14.97 24.60
CA ARG A 456 9.02 15.88 25.27
C ARG A 456 8.33 16.66 26.37
N GLY A 457 8.96 16.79 27.53
CA GLY A 457 8.51 17.69 28.61
C GLY A 457 8.24 16.95 29.91
N SER A 458 7.19 17.34 30.61
CA SER A 458 6.84 16.78 31.91
C SER A 458 5.32 16.68 32.12
N VAL A 459 4.92 15.80 33.02
CA VAL A 459 3.54 15.57 33.46
C VAL A 459 3.46 15.48 34.99
N PRO A 460 2.31 15.81 35.60
CA PRO A 460 2.12 15.67 37.05
C PRO A 460 2.34 14.23 37.51
N SER A 461 2.91 14.09 38.72
CA SER A 461 3.10 12.77 39.32
C SER A 461 1.78 12.18 39.80
N VAL A 462 1.55 10.91 39.46
CA VAL A 462 0.41 10.10 39.90
C VAL A 462 0.93 9.07 40.91
N PRO A 463 0.36 9.00 42.14
CA PRO A 463 0.80 8.04 43.15
C PRO A 463 0.82 6.60 42.62
N VAL A 464 1.91 5.87 42.90
CA VAL A 464 2.07 4.48 42.44
C VAL A 464 0.92 3.61 42.96
N GLY A 465 0.31 2.83 42.05
CA GLY A 465 -0.83 1.97 42.36
C GLY A 465 -2.19 2.67 42.34
N SER A 466 -2.23 3.99 42.16
CA SER A 466 -3.47 4.72 41.92
C SER A 466 -3.88 4.71 40.44
N LYS A 467 -5.18 4.82 40.19
CA LYS A 467 -5.74 4.99 38.85
C LYS A 467 -6.30 6.40 38.71
N ILE A 468 -6.36 6.88 37.48
CA ILE A 468 -7.07 8.11 37.15
C ILE A 468 -8.45 7.79 36.58
N GLU A 469 -9.40 8.67 36.84
CA GLU A 469 -10.71 8.71 36.22
C GLU A 469 -10.81 9.97 35.35
N VAL A 470 -11.21 9.79 34.10
CA VAL A 470 -11.39 10.88 33.13
C VAL A 470 -12.88 10.96 32.79
N PRO A 471 -13.58 12.05 33.13
CA PRO A 471 -14.99 12.22 32.81
C PRO A 471 -15.27 12.13 31.31
N ASP A 472 -16.52 11.85 30.94
CA ASP A 472 -16.97 11.97 29.56
C ASP A 472 -16.77 13.42 29.08
N TYR A 473 -16.31 13.60 27.84
CA TYR A 473 -16.01 14.92 27.29
C TYR A 473 -16.40 15.04 25.82
N GLU A 474 -16.52 16.29 25.36
CA GLU A 474 -16.75 16.63 23.96
C GLU A 474 -15.60 17.52 23.48
N GLU A 475 -15.18 17.33 22.23
CA GLU A 475 -14.09 18.09 21.61
C GLU A 475 -14.45 18.48 20.18
N GLU A 476 -14.13 19.71 19.81
CA GLU A 476 -14.47 20.27 18.51
C GLU A 476 -13.23 20.32 17.61
N TYR A 477 -13.36 19.76 16.41
CA TYR A 477 -12.31 19.73 15.40
C TYR A 477 -12.75 20.61 14.23
N THR A 478 -11.98 21.67 13.98
CA THR A 478 -12.29 22.67 12.96
C THR A 478 -11.24 22.65 11.87
N ARG A 479 -11.67 22.52 10.62
CA ARG A 479 -10.83 22.77 9.45
C ARG A 479 -10.51 24.27 9.39
N VAL A 480 -9.24 24.64 9.46
CA VAL A 480 -8.80 26.05 9.47
C VAL A 480 -8.27 26.51 8.12
N SER A 481 -7.72 25.59 7.32
CA SER A 481 -7.25 25.80 5.96
C SER A 481 -7.20 24.45 5.23
N PRO A 482 -6.95 24.42 3.91
CA PRO A 482 -6.77 23.17 3.19
C PRO A 482 -5.72 22.27 3.83
N GLY A 483 -6.08 21.01 4.07
CA GLY A 483 -5.20 20.03 4.71
C GLY A 483 -4.86 20.31 6.17
N MET A 484 -5.55 21.21 6.87
CA MET A 484 -5.26 21.55 8.28
C MET A 484 -6.51 21.59 9.16
N ILE A 485 -6.47 20.82 10.25
CA ILE A 485 -7.49 20.81 11.31
C ILE A 485 -6.83 21.27 12.61
N ARG A 486 -7.55 22.10 13.36
CA ARG A 486 -7.18 22.51 14.72
C ARG A 486 -8.26 22.13 15.72
N SER A 487 -7.83 21.78 16.93
CA SER A 487 -8.72 21.60 18.07
C SER A 487 -8.07 22.14 19.33
N ARG A 488 -8.87 22.77 20.19
CA ARG A 488 -8.46 23.23 21.51
C ARG A 488 -9.51 22.81 22.52
N ALA A 489 -9.09 22.20 23.61
CA ALA A 489 -9.98 21.68 24.65
C ALA A 489 -9.44 21.96 26.05
N SER A 490 -10.36 22.09 27.00
CA SER A 490 -10.08 22.03 28.44
C SER A 490 -10.70 20.75 28.98
N ARG A 491 -9.91 19.96 29.70
CA ARG A 491 -10.31 18.66 30.24
C ARG A 491 -9.89 18.56 31.70
N SER A 492 -10.38 17.55 32.39
CA SER A 492 -9.96 17.24 33.75
C SER A 492 -9.76 15.73 33.93
N TYR A 493 -8.98 15.37 34.94
CA TYR A 493 -8.92 14.01 35.48
C TYR A 493 -9.00 14.09 37.01
N ARG A 494 -9.37 12.98 37.66
CA ARG A 494 -9.31 12.84 39.12
C ARG A 494 -8.67 11.52 39.50
N LEU A 495 -8.10 11.44 40.70
CA LEU A 495 -7.64 10.15 41.23
C LEU A 495 -8.84 9.30 41.67
N GLU A 496 -8.78 8.00 41.45
CA GLU A 496 -9.82 7.06 41.88
C GLU A 496 -10.06 7.20 43.40
N GLY A 497 -11.32 7.38 43.80
CA GLY A 497 -11.70 7.63 45.19
C GLY A 497 -11.50 9.07 45.69
N ASN A 498 -11.04 10.00 44.84
CA ASN A 498 -10.97 11.43 45.12
C ASN A 498 -11.99 12.20 44.25
N ASN A 499 -12.53 13.29 44.80
CA ASN A 499 -13.46 14.20 44.11
C ASN A 499 -12.79 15.45 43.54
N LEU A 500 -11.50 15.67 43.82
CA LEU A 500 -10.75 16.80 43.28
C LEU A 500 -10.42 16.56 41.80
N GLU A 501 -11.00 17.39 40.93
CA GLU A 501 -10.66 17.43 39.51
C GLU A 501 -9.40 18.30 39.28
N VAL A 502 -8.45 17.74 38.54
CA VAL A 502 -7.23 18.40 38.08
C VAL A 502 -7.43 18.80 36.61
N PRO A 503 -7.59 20.10 36.30
CA PRO A 503 -7.76 20.57 34.94
C PRO A 503 -6.44 20.59 34.17
N PHE A 504 -6.53 20.36 32.87
CA PHE A 504 -5.45 20.52 31.90
C PHE A 504 -6.02 21.04 30.58
N THR A 505 -5.20 21.76 29.81
CA THR A 505 -5.58 22.26 28.49
C THR A 505 -4.82 21.53 27.40
N LEU A 506 -5.43 21.43 26.23
CA LEU A 506 -4.87 20.78 25.07
C LEU A 506 -5.06 21.68 23.84
N ASP A 507 -4.00 21.88 23.07
CA ASP A 507 -4.03 22.49 21.74
C ASP A 507 -3.37 21.54 20.74
N GLN A 508 -4.06 21.23 19.65
CA GLN A 508 -3.59 20.28 18.67
C GLN A 508 -3.83 20.74 17.24
N THR A 509 -2.84 20.44 16.39
CA THR A 509 -2.90 20.69 14.95
C THR A 509 -2.68 19.37 14.20
N ILE A 510 -3.52 19.12 13.20
CA ILE A 510 -3.46 17.94 12.34
C ILE A 510 -3.28 18.41 10.90
N THR A 511 -2.24 17.93 10.23
CA THR A 511 -1.93 18.24 8.83
C THR A 511 -1.98 17.00 7.95
N TYR A 512 -2.66 17.09 6.81
CA TYR A 512 -2.93 15.95 5.93
C TYR A 512 -3.06 16.39 4.47
N SER A 513 -2.95 15.44 3.54
CA SER A 513 -3.25 15.68 2.12
C SER A 513 -4.76 15.68 1.91
N GLU A 514 -5.30 16.82 1.51
CA GLU A 514 -6.73 17.01 1.29
C GLU A 514 -7.07 16.92 -0.20
N CYS A 515 -8.19 16.26 -0.49
CA CYS A 515 -8.73 16.19 -1.85
C CYS A 515 -10.05 16.97 -2.01
N ASN A 516 -10.95 16.91 -1.01
CA ASN A 516 -12.29 17.50 -1.08
C ASN A 516 -12.45 18.65 -0.08
N THR A 517 -13.05 19.77 -0.51
CA THR A 517 -13.09 21.06 0.20
C THR A 517 -14.33 21.27 1.09
N HIS A 518 -15.21 20.28 1.22
CA HIS A 518 -16.54 20.46 1.82
C HIS A 518 -16.64 20.22 3.34
N MET A 519 -15.52 20.21 4.07
CA MET A 519 -15.54 19.86 5.48
C MET A 519 -15.66 21.07 6.41
N SER A 520 -16.81 21.13 7.09
CA SER A 520 -17.06 22.01 8.24
C SER A 520 -16.67 21.32 9.55
N SER A 521 -16.69 22.08 10.65
CA SER A 521 -16.30 21.62 11.97
C SER A 521 -17.14 20.42 12.45
N THR A 522 -16.47 19.49 13.13
CA THR A 522 -17.08 18.28 13.72
C THR A 522 -16.92 18.27 15.23
N ARG A 523 -17.82 17.58 15.92
CA ARG A 523 -17.77 17.36 17.36
C ARG A 523 -17.57 15.89 17.65
N LEU A 524 -16.47 15.58 18.34
CA LEU A 524 -16.18 14.27 18.89
C LEU A 524 -16.76 14.18 20.31
N LYS A 525 -17.51 13.12 20.59
CA LYS A 525 -17.96 12.75 21.92
C LYS A 525 -17.22 11.51 22.38
N VAL A 526 -16.53 11.62 23.50
CA VAL A 526 -15.76 10.53 24.11
C VAL A 526 -16.38 10.16 25.44
N ALA A 527 -16.63 8.86 25.63
CA ALA A 527 -17.27 8.35 26.84
C ALA A 527 -16.66 7.03 27.29
N ARG A 528 -16.94 6.65 28.54
CA ARG A 528 -16.48 5.38 29.15
C ARG A 528 -14.96 5.25 29.13
N ASN A 529 -14.27 6.31 29.52
CA ASN A 529 -12.81 6.32 29.61
C ASN A 529 -12.37 5.34 30.71
N PHE A 530 -11.45 4.45 30.36
CA PHE A 530 -10.80 3.54 31.30
C PHE A 530 -9.29 3.61 31.05
N ILE A 531 -8.56 4.06 32.06
CA ILE A 531 -7.12 4.29 31.97
C ILE A 531 -6.46 3.63 33.17
N VAL A 532 -5.41 2.84 32.91
CA VAL A 532 -4.69 2.13 33.97
C VAL A 532 -3.26 1.86 33.55
N TYR A 533 -2.35 1.98 34.50
CA TYR A 533 -0.99 1.43 34.39
C TYR A 533 -0.88 0.13 35.17
N ASP A 534 -0.34 -0.90 34.53
CA ASP A 534 0.01 -2.16 35.17
C ASP A 534 1.55 -2.25 35.30
N PRO A 535 2.10 -2.21 36.54
CA PRO A 535 3.54 -2.28 36.76
C PRO A 535 4.13 -3.68 36.55
N GLN A 536 3.34 -4.75 36.63
CA GLN A 536 3.81 -6.11 36.40
C GLN A 536 4.05 -6.35 34.91
N GLU A 537 3.13 -5.85 34.09
CA GLU A 537 3.20 -5.95 32.63
C GLU A 537 3.91 -4.76 31.97
N GLN A 538 4.28 -3.74 32.75
CA GLN A 538 4.94 -2.52 32.28
C GLN A 538 4.18 -1.85 31.12
N ILE A 539 2.87 -1.69 31.30
CA ILE A 539 1.95 -1.26 30.23
C ILE A 539 0.92 -0.26 30.74
N VAL A 540 0.74 0.83 30.01
CA VAL A 540 -0.37 1.77 30.22
C VAL A 540 -1.44 1.51 29.15
N ARG A 541 -2.70 1.50 29.58
CA ARG A 541 -3.86 1.22 28.73
C ARG A 541 -4.81 2.41 28.73
N TYR A 542 -5.30 2.77 27.55
CA TYR A 542 -6.35 3.75 27.33
C TYR A 542 -7.49 3.08 26.56
N ALA A 543 -8.68 3.04 27.15
CA ALA A 543 -9.87 2.54 26.49
C ALA A 543 -11.00 3.56 26.56
N MET A 544 -11.76 3.70 25.47
CA MET A 544 -12.83 4.69 25.36
C MET A 544 -13.82 4.32 24.25
N THR A 545 -14.97 5.00 24.24
CA THR A 545 -15.98 4.92 23.18
C THR A 545 -16.14 6.27 22.50
N ASN A 546 -16.19 6.27 21.16
CA ASN A 546 -16.06 7.49 20.36
C ASN A 546 -17.18 7.62 19.34
N LYS A 547 -17.83 8.77 19.31
CA LYS A 547 -18.85 9.12 18.31
C LYS A 547 -18.56 10.50 17.77
N ILE A 548 -18.72 10.70 16.47
CA ILE A 548 -18.52 11.99 15.83
C ILE A 548 -19.81 12.47 15.15
N SER A 549 -20.13 13.74 15.33
CA SER A 549 -21.32 14.38 14.76
C SER A 549 -21.00 15.76 14.20
N PRO A 550 -21.80 16.29 13.28
CA PRO A 550 -21.63 17.67 12.82
C PRO A 550 -21.88 18.64 13.97
N LEU A 551 -21.22 19.79 13.96
CA LEU A 551 -21.64 20.92 14.79
C LEU A 551 -22.99 21.43 14.28
N SER A 552 -24.03 21.39 15.12
CA SER A 552 -25.38 21.79 14.76
C SER A 552 -25.41 23.26 14.33
N GLY A 553 -25.55 23.52 13.01
CA GLY A 553 -25.75 24.87 12.47
C GLY A 553 -25.15 25.12 11.09
N ASN A 554 -25.52 24.35 10.06
CA ASN A 554 -25.60 24.76 8.64
C ASN A 554 -25.79 23.52 7.74
N PHE A 555 -26.99 22.92 7.79
CA PHE A 555 -27.43 22.06 6.70
C PHE A 555 -28.11 22.94 5.66
N HIS A 556 -27.36 23.39 4.65
CA HIS A 556 -27.95 23.41 3.33
C HIS A 556 -28.15 21.95 2.94
N LYS A 557 -29.41 21.55 2.73
CA LYS A 557 -29.75 20.31 2.04
C LYS A 557 -29.07 20.35 0.67
N ALA A 558 -27.86 19.81 0.56
CA ALA A 558 -27.36 19.33 -0.71
C ALA A 558 -28.24 18.13 -1.07
N ARG A 559 -29.33 18.41 -1.78
CA ARG A 559 -30.01 17.38 -2.57
C ARG A 559 -28.93 16.76 -3.44
N MET A 560 -28.71 15.45 -3.30
CA MET A 560 -28.12 14.67 -4.37
C MET A 560 -29.00 14.90 -5.59
N PHE A 561 -28.56 15.76 -6.52
CA PHE A 561 -29.09 15.74 -7.87
C PHE A 561 -28.38 14.61 -8.59
N TYR A 562 -28.88 13.38 -8.40
CA TYR A 562 -28.82 12.41 -9.48
C TYR A 562 -29.93 12.81 -10.44
N THR A 563 -29.59 13.59 -11.46
CA THR A 563 -30.38 13.60 -12.69
C THR A 563 -30.13 12.26 -13.37
N ALA A 564 -31.03 11.32 -13.14
CA ALA A 564 -31.24 10.23 -14.06
C ALA A 564 -31.86 10.83 -15.33
N ASP A 565 -31.07 10.96 -16.39
CA ASP A 565 -31.60 11.19 -17.72
C ASP A 565 -32.32 9.91 -18.17
N LEU A 566 -33.63 9.95 -18.06
CA LEU A 566 -34.55 9.12 -18.82
C LEU A 566 -34.96 9.92 -20.05
N SER A 567 -34.37 9.58 -21.20
CA SER A 567 -34.98 9.72 -22.53
C SER A 567 -34.41 8.68 -23.47
#